data_AF-A0AA89ATM3-F1
#
_entry.id   AF-A0AA89ATM3-F1
#
_cell.length_a   1.000
_cell.length_b   1.000
_cell.length_c   1.000
_cell.angle_alpha   90.00
_cell.angle_beta   90.00
_cell.angle_gamma   90.00
#
_symmetry.space_group_name_H-M   'P 1'
#
loop_
_entity.id
_entity.type
_entity.pdbx_description
1 polymer ?
#
loop_
_entity_poly.entity_id
_entity_poly.type
_entity_poly.pdbx_seq_one_letter_code
_entity_poly.pdbx_strand_id
1 'polypeptide(L)'
;MASSGFMHLLLFFLFAALASSASISNNVFELHGVTGRSLLQQKAACPVNFENQNYTIMTSQCKGPNYQARSCCGAFKQLACPFSEQLNDLKNDCASTLFSYINVYGKYPPGLFASLCREDQDGIDCEETLKKASQNTPQKNGATTGCSQSLMLMLMLAAGFLMLLFTLF
;
A
#
# COMPACT_ATOMS: atom_id res chain seq x y z
N MET A 1 26.47 -14.30 52.78
CA MET A 1 27.16 -13.69 51.62
C MET A 1 26.48 -14.18 50.35
N ALA A 2 25.58 -13.38 49.76
CA ALA A 2 25.00 -13.74 48.48
C ALA A 2 26.08 -13.56 47.39
N SER A 3 26.32 -14.60 46.60
CA SER A 3 27.33 -14.58 45.54
C SER A 3 26.99 -13.51 44.50
N SER A 4 28.01 -12.79 44.01
CA SER A 4 27.87 -11.71 43.01
C SER A 4 27.09 -12.15 41.77
N GLY A 5 27.22 -13.43 41.38
CA GLY A 5 26.49 -14.01 40.26
C GLY A 5 24.98 -14.19 40.51
N PHE A 6 24.58 -14.46 41.74
CA PHE A 6 23.16 -14.60 42.11
C PHE A 6 22.41 -13.26 42.01
N MET A 7 23.10 -12.17 42.35
CA MET A 7 22.53 -10.81 42.24
C MET A 7 22.34 -10.38 40.79
N HIS A 8 23.25 -10.74 39.88
CA HIS A 8 23.11 -10.45 38.45
C HIS A 8 21.98 -11.24 37.80
N LEU A 9 21.81 -12.51 38.19
CA LEU A 9 20.73 -13.36 37.70
C LEU A 9 19.35 -12.84 38.12
N LEU A 10 19.21 -12.41 39.38
CA LEU A 10 17.99 -11.76 39.89
C LEU A 10 17.68 -10.45 39.16
N LEU A 11 18.69 -9.62 38.89
CA LEU A 11 18.50 -8.36 38.18
C LEU A 11 18.03 -8.58 36.73
N PHE A 12 18.57 -9.60 36.05
CA PHE A 12 18.20 -9.93 34.68
C PHE A 12 16.73 -10.39 34.56
N PHE A 13 16.26 -11.21 35.51
CA PHE A 13 14.85 -11.63 35.57
C PHE A 13 13.90 -10.47 35.87
N LEU A 14 14.30 -9.52 36.71
CA LEU A 14 13.50 -8.34 37.05
C LEU A 14 13.30 -7.41 35.84
N PHE A 15 14.35 -7.20 35.04
CA PHE A 15 14.26 -6.39 33.82
C PHE A 15 13.43 -7.06 32.71
N ALA A 16 13.52 -8.39 32.56
CA ALA A 16 12.70 -9.13 31.61
C ALA A 16 11.19 -9.09 31.96
N ALA A 17 10.86 -9.12 33.26
CA ALA A 17 9.49 -8.98 33.74
C ALA A 17 8.91 -7.58 33.50
N LEU A 18 9.72 -6.53 33.64
CA LEU A 18 9.29 -5.14 33.43
C LEU A 18 9.08 -4.80 31.94
N ALA A 19 9.80 -5.44 31.02
CA ALA A 19 9.58 -5.29 29.58
C ALA A 19 8.26 -5.92 29.09
N SER A 20 7.66 -6.82 29.87
CA SER A 20 6.45 -7.55 29.48
C SER A 20 5.14 -6.88 29.92
N SER A 21 5.19 -5.76 30.65
CA SER A 21 4.01 -5.12 31.27
C SER A 21 3.71 -3.70 30.80
N ALA A 22 3.98 -3.39 29.53
CA ALA A 22 3.54 -2.14 28.88
C ALA A 22 2.49 -2.42 27.80
N SER A 23 1.32 -2.95 28.20
CA SER A 23 0.11 -2.91 27.37
C SER A 23 -1.13 -2.79 28.25
N ILE A 24 -1.27 -1.63 28.90
CA ILE A 24 -2.53 -1.19 29.50
C ILE A 24 -3.34 -0.52 28.39
N SER A 25 -4.19 -1.29 27.70
CA SER A 25 -5.23 -0.75 26.82
C SER A 25 -6.52 -0.59 27.61
N ASN A 26 -6.61 0.49 28.41
CA ASN A 26 -7.87 0.91 29.02
C ASN A 26 -8.68 1.73 28.02
N ASN A 27 -9.51 1.07 27.22
CA ASN A 27 -10.56 1.73 26.45
C ASN A 27 -11.87 1.66 27.25
N VAL A 28 -11.98 2.51 28.28
CA VAL A 28 -13.27 2.80 28.92
C VAL A 28 -14.07 3.63 27.92
N PHE A 29 -15.19 3.04 27.48
CA PHE A 29 -16.14 3.64 26.56
C PHE A 29 -16.95 4.71 27.31
N GLU A 30 -16.40 5.92 27.44
CA GLU A 30 -17.17 7.08 27.86
C GLU A 30 -17.68 7.81 26.61
N LEU A 31 -18.93 7.50 26.28
CA LEU A 31 -19.67 8.11 25.18
C LEU A 31 -20.06 9.54 25.58
N HIS A 32 -19.13 10.50 25.46
CA HIS A 32 -19.44 11.91 25.59
C HIS A 32 -18.89 12.71 24.40
N GLY A 33 -19.80 13.12 23.51
CA GLY A 33 -19.58 14.22 22.56
C GLY A 33 -18.45 14.02 21.55
N VAL A 34 -18.51 12.96 20.74
CA VAL A 34 -17.57 12.77 19.61
C VAL A 34 -17.87 13.80 18.52
N THR A 35 -17.32 15.02 18.69
CA THR A 35 -16.78 15.76 17.55
C THR A 35 -15.64 14.90 17.03
N GLY A 36 -15.99 13.92 16.20
CA GLY A 36 -15.06 13.02 15.56
C GLY A 36 -14.23 13.83 14.60
N ARG A 37 -13.13 14.38 15.10
CA ARG A 37 -11.93 14.55 14.29
C ARG A 37 -11.54 13.14 13.88
N SER A 38 -12.17 12.64 12.82
CA SER A 38 -11.64 11.55 12.02
C SER A 38 -10.19 11.98 11.81
N LEU A 39 -9.24 11.23 12.37
CA LEU A 39 -7.86 11.44 12.00
C LEU A 39 -7.89 11.29 10.49
N LEU A 40 -7.71 12.41 9.77
CA LEU A 40 -7.28 12.35 8.38
C LEU A 40 -6.02 11.52 8.47
N GLN A 41 -6.13 10.21 8.24
CA GLN A 41 -4.97 9.36 8.11
C GLN A 41 -4.19 10.04 7.01
N GLN A 42 -3.11 10.71 7.43
CA GLN A 42 -2.40 11.64 6.58
C GLN A 42 -1.58 10.76 5.63
N LYS A 43 -2.27 10.32 4.58
CA LYS A 43 -1.72 9.56 3.47
C LYS A 43 -0.71 10.46 2.78
N ALA A 44 0.36 9.83 2.28
CA ALA A 44 1.29 10.53 1.41
C ALA A 44 0.54 11.07 0.19
N ALA A 45 0.91 12.27 -0.25
CA ALA A 45 0.36 12.84 -1.47
C ALA A 45 0.70 11.95 -2.66
N CYS A 46 -0.24 11.80 -3.58
CA CYS A 46 -0.05 11.00 -4.76
C CYS A 46 1.09 11.56 -5.63
N PRO A 47 2.10 10.76 -6.00
CA PRO A 47 3.17 11.21 -6.89
C PRO A 47 2.72 11.37 -8.36
N VAL A 48 1.54 10.86 -8.71
CA VAL A 48 0.98 10.95 -10.07
C VAL A 48 0.09 12.19 -10.17
N ASN A 49 0.35 13.04 -11.17
CA ASN A 49 -0.55 14.13 -11.49
C ASN A 49 -1.77 13.61 -12.26
N PHE A 50 -2.88 13.42 -11.54
CA PHE A 50 -4.16 13.02 -12.12
C PHE A 50 -4.91 14.19 -12.78
N GLU A 51 -4.65 15.44 -12.40
CA GLU A 51 -5.37 16.61 -12.93
C GLU A 51 -5.31 16.73 -14.45
N ASN A 52 -4.13 16.43 -15.02
CA ASN A 52 -3.83 16.59 -16.44
C ASN A 52 -4.02 15.29 -17.24
N GLN A 53 -4.69 14.28 -16.68
CA GLN A 53 -4.93 13.01 -17.39
C GLN A 53 -6.06 13.13 -18.43
N ASN A 54 -6.05 12.23 -19.41
CA ASN A 54 -7.08 12.20 -20.45
C ASN A 54 -8.34 11.47 -19.95
N TYR A 55 -9.29 12.24 -19.42
CA TYR A 55 -10.59 11.75 -18.96
C TYR A 55 -11.61 11.49 -20.10
N THR A 56 -11.27 11.80 -21.35
CA THR A 56 -12.17 11.60 -22.49
C THR A 56 -12.50 10.12 -22.68
N ILE A 57 -11.58 9.21 -22.34
CA ILE A 57 -11.84 7.77 -22.42
C ILE A 57 -13.04 7.35 -21.56
N MET A 58 -13.19 7.97 -20.39
CA MET A 58 -14.32 7.76 -19.49
C MET A 58 -15.57 8.44 -20.03
N THR A 59 -15.52 9.74 -20.30
CA THR A 59 -16.72 10.53 -20.64
C THR A 59 -17.31 10.21 -22.02
N SER A 60 -16.52 9.63 -22.93
CA SER A 60 -17.00 9.17 -24.23
C SER A 60 -17.71 7.82 -24.19
N GLN A 61 -17.29 6.92 -23.29
CA GLN A 61 -17.77 5.53 -23.25
C GLN A 61 -18.74 5.25 -22.11
N CYS A 62 -18.55 5.89 -20.95
CA CYS A 62 -19.40 5.73 -19.78
C CYS A 62 -20.39 6.91 -19.68
N LYS A 63 -21.61 6.73 -20.20
CA LYS A 63 -22.62 7.81 -20.24
C LYS A 63 -23.82 7.49 -19.35
N GLY A 64 -24.25 8.50 -18.60
CA GLY A 64 -25.51 8.47 -17.87
C GLY A 64 -26.71 8.76 -18.78
N PRO A 65 -27.94 8.57 -18.28
CA PRO A 65 -28.28 8.11 -16.93
C PRO A 65 -28.12 6.59 -16.71
N ASN A 66 -28.10 5.80 -17.79
CA ASN A 66 -27.97 4.34 -17.73
C ASN A 66 -26.51 3.92 -17.95
N TYR A 67 -25.74 3.87 -16.87
CA TYR A 67 -24.34 3.46 -16.91
C TYR A 67 -24.21 1.95 -17.19
N GLN A 68 -23.68 1.58 -18.34
CA GLN A 68 -23.46 0.18 -18.70
C GLN A 68 -22.12 -0.31 -18.15
N ALA A 69 -22.15 -1.35 -17.30
CA ALA A 69 -20.96 -1.89 -16.64
C ALA A 69 -19.82 -2.20 -17.62
N ARG A 70 -20.09 -2.93 -18.70
CA ARG A 70 -19.05 -3.31 -19.68
C ARG A 70 -18.31 -2.10 -20.26
N SER A 71 -19.03 -1.04 -20.62
CA SER A 71 -18.44 0.19 -21.18
C SER A 71 -17.69 0.99 -20.12
N CYS A 72 -18.30 1.19 -18.95
CA CYS A 72 -17.74 2.00 -17.87
C CYS A 72 -16.51 1.37 -17.23
N CYS A 73 -16.57 0.07 -16.96
CA CYS A 73 -15.47 -0.66 -16.35
C CYS A 73 -14.32 -0.87 -17.33
N GLY A 74 -14.61 -1.09 -18.62
CA GLY A 74 -13.59 -1.12 -19.67
C GLY A 74 -12.86 0.22 -19.82
N ALA A 75 -13.59 1.34 -19.82
CA ALA A 75 -12.98 2.67 -19.85
C ALA A 75 -12.19 2.99 -18.57
N PHE A 76 -12.72 2.60 -17.41
CA PHE A 76 -12.05 2.77 -16.12
C PHE A 76 -10.73 2.00 -16.08
N LYS A 77 -10.71 0.74 -16.53
CA LYS A 77 -9.48 -0.05 -16.66
C LYS A 77 -8.43 0.65 -17.52
N GLN A 78 -8.81 1.19 -18.68
CA GLN A 78 -7.86 1.90 -19.55
C GLN A 78 -7.23 3.12 -18.89
N LEU A 79 -7.96 3.83 -18.04
CA LEU A 79 -7.45 4.99 -17.30
C LEU A 79 -6.63 4.60 -16.07
N ALA A 80 -7.10 3.61 -15.30
CA ALA A 80 -6.56 3.28 -13.98
C ALA A 80 -5.43 2.24 -14.01
N CYS A 81 -5.49 1.26 -14.91
CA CYS A 81 -4.51 0.16 -14.93
C CYS A 81 -3.05 0.57 -15.14
N PRO A 82 -2.72 1.63 -15.91
CA PRO A 82 -1.34 2.12 -15.99
C PRO A 82 -0.75 2.59 -14.65
N PHE A 83 -1.60 2.88 -13.68
CA PHE A 83 -1.23 3.41 -12.36
C PHE A 83 -1.65 2.46 -11.22
N SER A 84 -1.87 1.18 -11.51
CA SER A 84 -2.41 0.20 -10.55
C SER A 84 -1.56 0.08 -9.28
N GLU A 85 -0.23 0.12 -9.40
CA GLU A 85 0.69 0.07 -8.26
C GLU A 85 0.47 1.24 -7.28
N GLN A 86 0.36 2.47 -7.81
CA GLN A 86 0.16 3.66 -6.98
C GLN A 86 -1.26 3.69 -6.40
N LEU A 87 -2.26 3.26 -7.18
CA LEU A 87 -3.66 3.21 -6.75
C LEU A 87 -3.91 2.15 -5.68
N ASN A 88 -3.18 1.03 -5.72
CA ASN A 88 -3.28 -0.05 -4.74
C ASN A 88 -2.43 0.18 -3.48
N ASP A 89 -1.58 1.19 -3.46
CA ASP A 89 -0.79 1.55 -2.27
C ASP A 89 -1.65 2.31 -1.24
N LEU A 90 -2.00 1.61 -0.17
CA LEU A 90 -2.81 2.13 0.93
C LEU A 90 -2.15 3.29 1.71
N LYS A 91 -0.84 3.53 1.52
CA LYS A 91 -0.09 4.60 2.21
C LYS A 91 -0.27 5.97 1.55
N ASN A 92 -0.74 6.02 0.31
CA ASN A 92 -0.96 7.27 -0.42
C ASN A 92 -2.45 7.56 -0.64
N ASP A 93 -2.76 8.74 -1.18
CA ASP A 93 -4.11 9.21 -1.49
C ASP A 93 -4.49 9.10 -2.98
N CYS A 94 -3.69 8.41 -3.81
CA CYS A 94 -3.88 8.32 -5.26
C CYS A 94 -5.27 7.86 -5.67
N ALA A 95 -5.82 6.83 -5.00
CA ALA A 95 -7.15 6.32 -5.32
C ALA A 95 -8.23 7.40 -5.11
N SER A 96 -8.22 8.07 -3.96
CA SER A 96 -9.16 9.15 -3.64
C SER A 96 -9.00 10.32 -4.62
N THR A 97 -7.77 10.71 -4.94
CA THR A 97 -7.45 11.76 -5.89
C THR A 97 -7.96 11.43 -7.30
N LEU A 98 -7.71 10.22 -7.80
CA LEU A 98 -8.19 9.78 -9.10
C LEU A 98 -9.72 9.80 -9.16
N PHE A 99 -10.42 9.22 -8.17
CA PHE A 99 -11.88 9.22 -8.16
C PHE A 99 -12.47 10.62 -8.06
N SER A 100 -11.82 11.55 -7.33
CA SER A 100 -12.24 12.95 -7.28
C SER A 100 -12.28 13.57 -8.68
N TYR A 101 -11.18 13.46 -9.43
CA TYR A 101 -11.12 14.01 -10.79
C TYR A 101 -12.07 13.28 -11.76
N ILE A 102 -12.17 11.95 -11.69
CA ILE A 102 -13.14 11.18 -12.50
C ILE A 102 -14.56 11.72 -12.26
N ASN A 103 -14.96 11.90 -11.00
CA ASN A 103 -16.30 12.34 -10.64
C ASN A 103 -16.55 13.78 -11.08
N VAL A 104 -15.57 14.68 -10.92
CA VAL A 104 -15.70 16.09 -11.32
C VAL A 104 -15.76 16.25 -12.85
N TYR A 105 -14.84 15.64 -13.59
CA TYR A 105 -14.79 15.76 -15.05
C TYR A 105 -15.94 15.02 -15.75
N GLY A 106 -16.34 13.86 -15.23
CA GLY A 106 -17.40 13.05 -15.82
C GLY A 106 -18.79 13.29 -15.24
N LYS A 107 -18.91 14.07 -14.17
CA LYS A 107 -20.15 14.28 -13.39
C LYS A 107 -20.76 12.96 -12.90
N TYR A 108 -19.91 12.00 -12.52
CA TYR A 108 -20.35 10.70 -12.04
C TYR A 108 -20.77 10.75 -10.57
N PRO A 109 -21.82 10.02 -10.17
CA PRO A 109 -22.21 9.90 -8.77
C PRO A 109 -21.14 9.15 -7.96
N PRO A 110 -20.94 9.52 -6.69
CA PRO A 110 -19.96 8.87 -5.83
C PRO A 110 -20.29 7.38 -5.66
N GLY A 111 -19.26 6.55 -5.68
CA GLY A 111 -19.41 5.09 -5.53
C GLY A 111 -19.91 4.35 -6.76
N LEU A 112 -20.18 5.03 -7.89
CA LEU A 112 -20.64 4.39 -9.13
C LEU A 112 -19.73 3.24 -9.57
N PHE A 113 -18.43 3.49 -9.68
CA PHE A 113 -17.50 2.48 -10.18
C PHE A 113 -17.26 1.35 -9.17
N ALA A 114 -17.34 1.64 -7.86
CA ALA A 114 -17.23 0.62 -6.82
C ALA A 114 -18.41 -0.36 -6.83
N SER A 115 -19.62 0.12 -7.17
CA SER A 115 -20.81 -0.73 -7.28
C SER A 115 -20.96 -1.39 -8.64
N LEU A 116 -20.53 -0.70 -9.71
CA LEU A 116 -20.71 -1.14 -11.09
C LEU A 116 -19.61 -2.09 -11.58
N CYS A 117 -18.36 -1.89 -11.12
CA CYS A 117 -17.17 -2.57 -11.62
C CYS A 117 -16.61 -3.57 -10.63
N ARG A 118 -17.41 -4.58 -10.31
CA ARG A 118 -17.00 -5.72 -9.50
C ARG A 118 -16.87 -6.94 -10.39
N GLU A 119 -15.63 -7.34 -10.67
CA GLU A 119 -15.36 -8.56 -11.46
C GLU A 119 -15.27 -9.75 -10.51
N ASP A 120 -14.34 -9.70 -9.56
CA ASP A 120 -14.08 -10.79 -8.60
C ASP A 120 -13.85 -10.25 -7.18
N GLN A 121 -13.54 -11.15 -6.23
CA GLN A 121 -13.21 -10.76 -4.84
C GLN A 121 -11.93 -9.92 -4.75
N ASP A 122 -11.03 -10.05 -5.73
CA ASP A 122 -9.73 -9.36 -5.79
C ASP A 122 -9.82 -7.96 -6.45
N GLY A 123 -11.01 -7.54 -6.90
CA GLY A 123 -11.23 -6.22 -7.48
C GLY A 123 -11.30 -6.23 -9.01
N ILE A 124 -10.50 -5.38 -9.64
CA ILE A 124 -10.52 -5.13 -11.09
C ILE A 124 -9.23 -5.65 -11.70
N ASP A 125 -9.33 -6.55 -12.69
CA ASP A 125 -8.15 -7.15 -13.35
C ASP A 125 -7.60 -6.24 -14.46
N CYS A 126 -6.30 -5.93 -14.37
CA CYS A 126 -5.57 -5.07 -15.29
C CYS A 126 -4.69 -5.82 -16.31
N GLU A 127 -4.54 -7.14 -16.20
CA GLU A 127 -3.60 -7.93 -17.00
C GLU A 127 -3.87 -7.83 -18.51
N GLU A 128 -5.14 -7.93 -18.92
CA GLU A 128 -5.54 -7.79 -20.32
C GLU A 128 -5.25 -6.39 -20.88
N THR A 129 -5.43 -5.35 -20.07
CA THR A 129 -5.26 -3.95 -20.50
C THR A 129 -3.79 -3.60 -20.67
N LEU A 130 -2.91 -4.06 -19.77
CA LEU A 130 -1.46 -3.90 -19.92
C LEU A 130 -0.93 -4.62 -21.15
N LYS A 131 -1.42 -5.85 -21.42
CA LYS A 131 -1.03 -6.61 -22.62
C LYS A 131 -1.37 -5.85 -23.91
N LYS A 132 -2.57 -5.26 -24.00
CA LYS A 132 -3.00 -4.45 -25.16
C LYS A 132 -2.17 -3.17 -25.32
N ALA A 133 -1.78 -2.52 -24.23
CA ALA A 133 -0.92 -1.33 -24.28
C ALA A 133 0.50 -1.68 -24.76
N SER A 134 1.03 -2.83 -24.36
CA SER A 134 2.36 -3.32 -24.78
C SER A 134 2.40 -3.71 -26.27
N GLN A 135 1.33 -4.29 -26.81
CA GLN A 135 1.24 -4.65 -28.24
C GLN A 135 1.21 -3.43 -29.18
N ASN A 136 0.87 -2.25 -28.67
CA ASN A 136 0.88 -0.99 -29.44
C ASN A 136 2.22 -0.23 -29.35
N THR A 137 3.25 -0.82 -28.72
CA THR A 137 4.59 -0.21 -28.58
C THR A 137 5.62 -0.99 -29.40
N PRO A 138 6.48 -0.35 -30.22
CA PRO A 138 7.58 -1.05 -30.88
C PRO A 138 8.50 -1.66 -29.82
N GLN A 139 8.60 -2.98 -29.84
CA GLN A 139 9.40 -3.80 -28.93
C GLN A 139 10.88 -3.36 -28.95
N LYS A 140 11.35 -2.73 -27.88
CA LYS A 140 12.78 -2.66 -27.56
C LYS A 140 13.07 -3.71 -26.50
N ASN A 141 13.71 -4.80 -26.92
CA ASN A 141 14.25 -5.82 -26.04
C ASN A 141 15.40 -5.21 -25.22
N GLY A 142 15.20 -5.06 -23.92
CA GLY A 142 16.24 -4.68 -22.97
C GLY A 142 16.18 -5.63 -21.78
N ALA A 143 17.04 -6.65 -21.80
CA ALA A 143 17.29 -7.50 -20.63
C ALA A 143 18.09 -6.68 -19.60
N THR A 144 17.59 -6.59 -18.37
CA THR A 144 18.40 -6.16 -17.22
C THR A 144 18.25 -7.13 -16.07
N THR A 145 19.37 -7.80 -15.83
CA THR A 145 19.72 -8.73 -14.76
C THR A 145 19.46 -8.13 -13.37
N GLY A 146 18.56 -8.74 -12.61
CA GLY A 146 18.35 -8.45 -11.19
C GLY A 146 18.93 -9.57 -10.32
N CYS A 147 20.16 -9.41 -9.84
CA CYS A 147 20.70 -10.24 -8.76
C CYS A 147 21.64 -9.39 -7.89
N SER A 148 21.15 -8.87 -6.77
CA SER A 148 22.00 -8.17 -5.79
C SER A 148 21.38 -7.97 -4.40
N GLN A 149 20.45 -8.83 -3.97
CA GLN A 149 19.96 -8.80 -2.57
C GLN A 149 20.55 -9.87 -1.65
N SER A 150 21.18 -10.92 -2.18
CA SER A 150 21.64 -12.08 -1.36
C SER A 150 23.05 -11.92 -0.78
N LEU A 151 23.92 -11.09 -1.37
CA LEU A 151 25.33 -10.95 -0.95
C LEU A 151 25.51 -10.17 0.36
N MET A 152 24.61 -9.25 0.68
CA MET A 152 24.72 -8.42 1.90
C MET A 152 24.42 -9.22 3.18
N LEU A 153 23.55 -10.24 3.11
CA LEU A 153 23.18 -11.04 4.29
C LEU A 153 24.32 -11.97 4.73
N MET A 154 25.10 -12.50 3.77
CA MET A 154 26.21 -13.41 4.03
C MET A 154 27.39 -12.73 4.72
N LEU A 155 27.63 -11.45 4.44
CA LEU A 155 28.78 -10.71 5.00
C LEU A 155 28.59 -10.38 6.49
N MET A 156 27.35 -10.13 6.92
CA MET A 156 27.05 -9.78 8.32
C MET A 156 27.21 -10.98 9.27
N LEU A 157 26.89 -12.19 8.81
CA LEU A 157 27.04 -13.43 9.59
C LEU A 157 28.51 -13.79 9.81
N ALA A 158 29.36 -13.57 8.82
CA ALA A 158 30.80 -13.86 8.91
C ALA A 158 31.51 -12.94 9.92
N ALA A 159 31.13 -11.65 9.97
CA ALA A 159 31.73 -10.69 10.89
C ALA A 159 31.36 -10.96 12.36
N GLY A 160 30.10 -11.35 12.63
CA GLY A 160 29.65 -11.68 13.99
C GLY A 160 30.35 -12.91 14.57
N PHE A 161 30.62 -13.91 13.73
CA PHE A 161 31.30 -15.14 14.15
C PHE A 161 32.78 -14.89 14.52
N LEU A 162 33.48 -14.02 13.77
CA LEU A 162 34.86 -13.65 14.09
C LEU A 162 34.97 -12.89 15.41
N MET A 163 34.06 -11.95 15.67
CA MET A 163 34.06 -11.20 16.93
C MET A 163 33.82 -12.11 18.13
N LEU A 164 32.95 -13.11 17.99
CA LEU A 164 32.65 -14.07 19.05
C LEU A 164 33.85 -14.97 19.38
N LEU A 165 34.63 -15.37 18.37
CA LEU A 165 35.87 -16.12 18.55
C LEU A 165 36.95 -15.29 19.26
N PHE A 166 37.11 -14.02 18.91
CA PHE A 166 38.04 -13.10 19.57
C PHE A 166 37.67 -12.78 21.03
N THR A 167 36.42 -12.96 21.42
CA THR A 167 36.00 -12.79 22.83
C THR A 167 36.12 -14.06 23.66
N LEU A 168 36.27 -15.22 23.02
CA LEU A 168 36.36 -16.53 23.67
C LEU A 168 37.80 -17.04 23.84
N PHE A 169 38.76 -16.44 23.14
CA PHE A 169 40.21 -16.65 23.26
C PHE A 169 40.89 -15.36 23.69
#